data_AF-A0A7Y5BM97-F1
#
_entry.id   AF-A0A7Y5BM97-F1
#
_cell.length_a   1.000
_cell.length_b   1.000
_cell.length_c   1.000
_cell.angle_alpha   90.00
_cell.angle_beta   90.00
_cell.angle_gamma   90.00
#
_symmetry.space_group_name_H-M   'P 1'
#
loop_
_entity.id
_entity.type
_entity.pdbx_description
1 polymer ?
#
loop_
_entity_poly.entity_id
_entity_poly.type
_entity_poly.pdbx_seq_one_letter_code
_entity_poly.pdbx_strand_id
1 'polypeptide(L)'
;MSRKFAKPLMIILPVLIFLGVAGSFLPPVRNRLDLWVAEIRYKLNPPEEVVFIPQEQIDAIDLSVTQTLQVLLAPTNTPTPSPTSTPTATQPGPTFTPTLTPPPTLTPTPLPETVRLSGFKYQHQHGLWNYCGPSTLATTLSYWGWTVDRLEVGEYIRGSRSRTDDKNTMPYELQSYA
;
A
#
# COMPACT_ATOMS: atom_id res chain seq x y z
N MET A 1 38.25 49.51 10.57
CA MET A 1 38.14 48.52 9.47
C MET A 1 37.92 49.25 8.15
N SER A 2 38.83 49.08 7.19
CA SER A 2 38.94 49.90 5.98
C SER A 2 37.74 49.73 5.03
N ARG A 3 37.04 50.84 4.72
CA ARG A 3 35.91 50.95 3.76
C ARG A 3 36.22 50.40 2.34
N LYS A 4 37.49 50.11 2.03
CA LYS A 4 37.92 49.56 0.73
C LYS A 4 37.52 48.10 0.53
N PHE A 5 37.38 47.30 1.60
CA PHE A 5 36.92 45.91 1.52
C PHE A 5 35.40 45.76 1.48
N ALA A 6 34.65 46.78 1.91
CA ALA A 6 33.17 46.74 1.93
C ALA A 6 32.55 46.79 0.51
N LYS A 7 33.19 47.51 -0.42
CA LYS A 7 32.68 47.68 -1.79
C LYS A 7 32.70 46.40 -2.64
N PRO A 8 33.81 45.63 -2.73
CA PRO A 8 33.79 44.36 -3.45
C PRO A 8 32.88 43.33 -2.76
N LEU A 9 32.83 43.32 -1.42
CA LEU A 9 31.97 42.43 -0.65
C LEU A 9 30.47 42.65 -0.96
N MET A 10 30.04 43.89 -1.15
CA MET A 10 28.65 44.22 -1.53
C MET A 10 28.23 43.70 -2.92
N ILE A 11 29.19 43.41 -3.81
CA ILE A 11 28.91 42.86 -5.15
C ILE A 11 29.10 41.35 -5.16
N ILE A 12 30.15 40.85 -4.50
CA ILE A 12 30.48 39.42 -4.46
C ILE A 12 29.40 38.63 -3.73
N LEU A 13 28.87 39.15 -2.60
CA LEU A 13 27.85 38.47 -1.83
C LEU A 13 26.55 38.21 -2.62
N PRO A 14 25.90 39.20 -3.27
CA PRO A 14 24.69 38.94 -4.06
C PRO A 14 24.96 38.07 -5.29
N VAL A 15 26.14 38.17 -5.91
CA VAL A 15 26.52 37.28 -7.03
C VAL A 15 26.65 35.83 -6.56
N LEU A 16 27.27 35.59 -5.40
CA LEU A 16 27.36 34.25 -4.81
C LEU A 16 25.98 33.72 -4.40
N ILE A 17 25.12 34.55 -3.83
CA ILE A 17 23.73 34.17 -3.52
C ILE A 17 23.00 33.80 -4.80
N PHE A 18 23.11 34.62 -5.84
CA PHE A 18 22.49 34.35 -7.14
C PHE A 18 22.99 33.04 -7.76
N LEU A 19 24.30 32.79 -7.75
CA LEU A 19 24.88 31.54 -8.23
C LEU A 19 24.45 30.34 -7.38
N GLY A 20 24.34 30.50 -6.06
CA GLY A 20 23.82 29.47 -5.16
C GLY A 20 22.35 29.13 -5.43
N VAL A 21 21.52 30.14 -5.64
CA VAL A 21 20.10 29.97 -6.00
C VAL A 21 19.97 29.36 -7.39
N ALA A 22 20.72 29.82 -8.39
CA ALA A 22 20.74 29.20 -9.71
C ALA A 22 21.21 27.74 -9.65
N GLY A 23 22.23 27.47 -8.83
CA GLY A 23 22.76 26.13 -8.59
C GLY A 23 21.77 25.17 -7.95
N SER A 24 20.86 25.67 -7.10
CA SER A 24 19.85 24.83 -6.43
C SER A 24 18.76 24.31 -7.37
N PHE A 25 18.63 24.87 -8.59
CA PHE A 25 17.75 24.31 -9.62
C PHE A 25 18.33 23.04 -10.28
N LEU A 26 19.63 22.76 -10.11
CA LEU A 26 20.20 21.51 -10.62
C LEU A 26 19.73 20.33 -9.74
N PRO A 27 19.12 19.28 -10.33
CA PRO A 27 18.64 18.11 -9.59
C PRO A 27 19.64 17.49 -8.58
N PRO A 28 20.93 17.28 -8.92
CA PRO A 28 21.87 16.69 -7.96
C PRO A 28 22.14 17.61 -6.76
N VAL A 29 22.10 18.93 -6.94
CA VAL A 29 22.32 19.90 -5.85
C VAL A 29 21.07 19.97 -4.97
N ARG A 30 19.89 20.09 -5.58
CA ARG A 30 18.61 20.12 -4.88
C ARG A 30 18.42 18.89 -3.97
N ASN A 31 18.70 17.70 -4.49
CA ASN A 31 18.57 16.46 -3.71
C ASN A 31 19.46 16.46 -2.46
N ARG A 32 20.66 17.04 -2.54
CA ARG A 32 21.58 17.15 -1.39
C ARG A 32 21.08 18.19 -0.38
N LEU A 33 20.58 19.32 -0.86
CA LEU A 33 19.99 20.36 -0.02
C LEU A 33 18.76 19.83 0.74
N ASP A 34 17.86 19.11 0.05
CA ASP A 34 16.67 18.53 0.66
C ASP A 34 17.04 17.54 1.78
N LEU A 35 18.08 16.73 1.60
CA LEU A 35 18.59 15.82 2.63
C LEU A 35 19.16 16.57 3.84
N TRP A 36 19.95 17.63 3.62
CA TRP A 36 20.53 18.43 4.70
C TRP A 36 19.46 19.18 5.50
N VAL A 37 18.49 19.76 4.79
CA VAL A 37 17.34 20.42 5.40
C VAL A 37 16.54 19.42 6.24
N ALA A 38 16.32 18.20 5.73
CA ALA A 38 15.67 17.15 6.50
C ALA A 38 16.45 16.83 7.77
N GLU A 39 17.77 16.59 7.69
CA GLU A 39 18.61 16.28 8.86
C GLU A 39 18.54 17.35 9.94
N ILE A 40 18.62 18.63 9.56
CA ILE A 40 18.48 19.76 10.49
C ILE A 40 17.10 19.74 11.17
N ARG A 41 16.03 19.49 10.40
CA ARG A 41 14.67 19.39 10.97
C ARG A 41 14.53 18.22 11.95
N TYR A 42 15.09 17.05 11.66
CA TYR A 42 15.04 15.90 12.60
C TYR A 42 15.78 16.19 13.90
N LYS A 43 16.91 16.93 13.83
CA LYS A 43 17.65 17.35 15.03
C LYS A 43 16.89 18.35 15.90
N LEU A 44 16.08 19.21 15.28
CA LEU A 44 15.28 20.23 15.98
C LEU A 44 13.92 19.70 16.47
N ASN A 45 13.31 18.77 15.72
CA ASN A 45 11.99 18.19 16.00
C ASN A 45 12.07 16.65 15.84
N PRO A 46 12.45 15.91 16.90
CA PRO A 46 12.55 14.47 16.85
C PRO A 46 11.15 13.84 16.69
N PRO A 47 10.91 13.03 15.65
CA PRO A 47 9.58 12.45 15.40
C PRO A 47 9.19 11.39 16.44
N GLU A 48 10.14 10.84 17.20
CA GLU A 48 9.88 9.84 18.25
C GLU A 48 9.10 10.40 19.44
N GLU A 49 9.04 11.73 19.60
CA GLU A 49 8.26 12.39 20.66
C GLU A 49 6.76 12.41 20.36
N VAL A 50 6.37 12.18 19.10
CA VAL A 50 4.96 12.11 18.69
C VAL A 50 4.44 10.71 18.98
N VAL A 51 3.86 10.52 20.17
CA VAL A 51 3.18 9.27 20.54
C VAL A 51 2.00 9.05 19.60
N PHE A 52 2.08 8.02 18.77
CA PHE A 52 0.99 7.57 17.93
C PHE A 52 -0.07 6.89 18.82
N ILE A 53 -1.10 7.64 19.22
CA ILE A 53 -2.27 7.09 19.92
C ILE A 53 -3.40 6.95 18.90
N PRO A 54 -3.63 5.75 18.33
CA PRO A 54 -4.82 5.49 17.53
C PRO A 54 -6.02 5.41 18.47
N GLN A 55 -6.54 6.55 18.91
CA GLN A 55 -7.57 6.62 19.95
C GLN A 55 -9.00 6.48 19.41
N GLU A 56 -9.22 6.61 18.10
CA GLU A 56 -10.56 6.59 17.50
C GLU A 56 -10.91 5.32 16.69
N GLN A 57 -9.96 4.39 16.51
CA GLN A 57 -10.13 3.30 15.53
C GLN A 57 -10.04 1.88 16.08
N ILE A 58 -9.89 1.73 17.41
CA ILE A 58 -9.74 0.43 18.07
C ILE A 58 -10.98 -0.47 17.84
N ASP A 59 -12.18 0.10 17.87
CA ASP A 59 -13.42 -0.66 17.78
C ASP A 59 -13.69 -1.26 16.38
N ALA A 60 -13.27 -0.57 15.31
CA ALA A 60 -13.45 -1.06 13.94
C ALA A 60 -12.39 -2.11 13.54
N ILE A 61 -11.17 -1.97 14.08
CA ILE A 61 -10.08 -2.91 13.84
C ILE A 61 -10.41 -4.27 14.46
N ASP A 62 -10.95 -4.29 15.68
CA ASP A 62 -11.25 -5.54 16.40
C ASP A 62 -12.31 -6.40 15.69
N LEU A 63 -13.32 -5.75 15.09
CA LEU A 63 -14.33 -6.41 14.26
C LEU A 63 -13.75 -7.03 12.98
N SER A 64 -12.90 -6.27 12.27
CA SER A 64 -12.28 -6.74 11.01
C SER A 64 -11.28 -7.88 11.24
N VAL A 65 -10.52 -7.83 12.33
CA VAL A 65 -9.56 -8.88 12.72
C VAL A 65 -10.30 -10.15 13.13
N THR A 66 -11.37 -10.02 13.92
CA THR A 66 -12.20 -11.15 14.34
C THR A 66 -12.88 -11.83 13.15
N GLN A 67 -13.46 -11.07 12.22
CA GLN A 67 -14.08 -11.61 11.01
C GLN A 67 -13.07 -12.33 10.12
N THR A 68 -11.88 -11.77 9.95
CA THR A 68 -10.82 -12.39 9.14
C THR A 68 -10.35 -13.72 9.76
N LEU A 69 -10.18 -13.76 11.09
CA LEU A 69 -9.84 -14.98 11.81
C LEU A 69 -10.96 -16.03 11.74
N GLN A 70 -12.23 -15.60 11.80
CA GLN A 70 -13.37 -16.51 11.65
C GLN A 70 -13.44 -17.13 10.24
N VAL A 71 -13.14 -16.37 9.19
CA VAL A 71 -13.10 -16.91 7.82
C VAL A 71 -11.94 -17.90 7.65
N LEU A 72 -10.78 -17.62 8.25
CA LEU A 72 -9.63 -18.52 8.18
C LEU A 72 -9.86 -19.85 8.93
N LEU A 73 -10.70 -19.85 9.96
CA LEU A 73 -11.04 -21.01 10.80
C LEU A 73 -12.34 -21.70 10.38
N ALA A 74 -13.06 -21.16 9.39
CA ALA A 74 -14.35 -21.70 8.98
C ALA A 74 -14.16 -23.04 8.22
N PRO A 75 -14.75 -24.16 8.68
CA PRO A 75 -14.77 -25.39 7.91
C PRO A 75 -15.62 -25.20 6.65
N THR A 76 -15.06 -25.56 5.50
CA THR A 76 -15.79 -25.59 4.22
C THR A 76 -16.92 -26.60 4.33
N ASN A 77 -18.17 -26.14 4.44
CA ASN A 77 -19.34 -27.01 4.46
C ASN A 77 -19.54 -27.63 3.07
N THR A 78 -18.92 -28.78 2.84
CA THR A 78 -19.23 -29.64 1.71
C THR A 78 -20.65 -30.21 1.90
N PRO A 79 -21.59 -30.03 0.96
CA PRO A 79 -22.91 -30.62 1.09
C PRO A 79 -22.80 -32.15 1.02
N THR A 80 -23.05 -32.82 2.14
CA THR A 80 -23.18 -34.27 2.21
C THR A 80 -24.46 -34.68 1.47
N PRO A 81 -24.42 -35.54 0.44
CA PRO A 81 -25.64 -36.01 -0.21
C PRO A 81 -26.47 -36.84 0.77
N SER A 82 -27.74 -36.47 0.94
CA SER A 82 -28.71 -37.18 1.78
C SER A 82 -29.00 -38.57 1.20
N PRO A 83 -29.00 -39.66 2.00
CA PRO A 83 -29.36 -40.97 1.52
C PRO A 83 -30.83 -40.99 1.08
N THR A 84 -31.06 -41.30 -0.19
CA THR A 84 -32.40 -41.47 -0.76
C THR A 84 -33.00 -42.77 -0.19
N SER A 85 -34.25 -42.71 0.28
CA SER A 85 -34.98 -43.85 0.82
C SER A 85 -35.21 -44.93 -0.26
N THR A 86 -34.70 -46.13 0.01
CA THR A 86 -34.88 -47.32 -0.83
C THR A 86 -36.33 -47.82 -0.75
N PRO A 87 -37.03 -48.11 -1.86
CA PRO A 87 -38.34 -48.74 -1.82
C PRO A 87 -38.24 -50.20 -1.33
N THR A 88 -39.14 -50.60 -0.43
CA THR A 88 -39.28 -51.97 0.09
C THR A 88 -39.75 -52.91 -1.02
N ALA A 89 -38.92 -53.88 -1.42
CA ALA A 89 -39.29 -54.91 -2.38
C ALA A 89 -40.11 -56.02 -1.71
N THR A 90 -41.28 -56.33 -2.28
CA THR A 90 -42.06 -57.52 -1.95
C THR A 90 -41.85 -58.54 -3.07
N GLN A 91 -41.13 -59.63 -2.78
CA GLN A 91 -41.13 -60.98 -3.43
C GLN A 91 -39.71 -61.59 -3.51
N PRO A 92 -39.51 -62.90 -3.23
CA PRO A 92 -38.19 -63.53 -3.29
C PRO A 92 -37.90 -64.08 -4.70
N GLY A 93 -36.85 -63.56 -5.33
CA GLY A 93 -36.23 -64.11 -6.54
C GLY A 93 -34.76 -63.68 -6.63
N PRO A 94 -33.85 -64.49 -7.22
CA PRO A 94 -32.44 -64.13 -7.32
C PRO A 94 -32.29 -62.97 -8.32
N THR A 95 -32.12 -61.76 -7.80
CA THR A 95 -31.94 -60.56 -8.62
C THR A 95 -30.46 -60.21 -8.62
N PHE A 96 -29.83 -60.20 -9.79
CA PHE A 96 -28.49 -59.64 -9.96
C PHE A 96 -28.58 -58.14 -9.75
N THR A 97 -28.17 -57.66 -8.58
CA THR A 97 -28.11 -56.23 -8.27
C THR A 97 -26.97 -55.60 -9.09
N PRO A 98 -27.24 -54.65 -10.00
CA PRO A 98 -26.17 -53.93 -10.67
C PRO A 98 -25.39 -53.12 -9.63
N THR A 99 -24.08 -53.32 -9.57
CA THR A 99 -23.19 -52.54 -8.72
C THR A 99 -23.20 -51.09 -9.20
N LEU A 100 -23.78 -50.19 -8.41
CA LEU A 100 -23.77 -48.75 -8.67
C LEU A 100 -22.32 -48.28 -8.65
N THR A 101 -21.81 -47.83 -9.81
CA THR A 101 -20.51 -47.16 -9.88
C THR A 101 -20.66 -45.77 -9.24
N PRO A 102 -19.81 -45.37 -8.28
CA PRO A 102 -19.91 -44.04 -7.69
C PRO A 102 -19.70 -42.96 -8.77
N PRO A 103 -20.42 -41.83 -8.69
CA PRO A 103 -20.21 -40.71 -9.61
C PRO A 103 -18.77 -40.20 -9.50
N PRO A 104 -18.19 -39.64 -10.58
CA PRO A 104 -16.83 -39.10 -10.54
C PRO A 104 -16.75 -37.99 -9.48
N THR A 105 -15.84 -38.16 -8.53
CA THR A 105 -15.52 -37.13 -7.52
C THR A 105 -14.81 -35.97 -8.22
N LEU A 106 -15.43 -34.79 -8.27
CA LEU A 106 -14.76 -33.58 -8.74
C LEU A 106 -13.61 -33.26 -7.78
N THR A 107 -12.38 -33.48 -8.23
CA THR A 107 -11.19 -33.15 -7.47
C THR A 107 -10.92 -31.65 -7.68
N PRO A 108 -10.75 -30.84 -6.61
CA PRO A 108 -10.46 -29.42 -6.77
C PRO A 108 -9.13 -29.23 -7.50
N THR A 109 -9.10 -28.31 -8.45
CA THR A 109 -7.86 -27.93 -9.14
C THR A 109 -6.89 -27.36 -8.11
N PRO A 110 -5.66 -27.90 -7.99
CA PRO A 110 -4.67 -27.37 -7.06
C PRO A 110 -4.29 -25.93 -7.44
N LEU A 111 -4.06 -25.08 -6.43
CA LEU A 111 -3.55 -23.74 -6.68
C LEU A 111 -2.13 -23.81 -7.25
N PRO A 112 -1.75 -22.87 -8.14
CA PRO A 112 -0.37 -22.75 -8.59
C PRO A 112 0.57 -22.37 -7.43
N GLU A 113 1.79 -22.91 -7.42
CA GLU A 113 2.80 -22.61 -6.40
C GLU A 113 3.21 -21.12 -6.41
N THR A 114 3.17 -20.46 -7.56
CA THR A 114 3.47 -19.04 -7.68
C THR A 114 2.75 -18.44 -8.88
N VAL A 115 2.27 -17.22 -8.74
CA VAL A 115 1.69 -16.45 -9.83
C VAL A 115 2.40 -15.11 -9.90
N ARG A 116 2.93 -14.76 -11.07
CA ARG A 116 3.47 -13.43 -11.34
C ARG A 116 2.41 -12.59 -12.01
N LEU A 117 1.84 -11.65 -11.26
CA LEU A 117 0.92 -10.65 -11.81
C LEU A 117 1.68 -9.72 -12.77
N SER A 118 1.02 -9.34 -13.86
CA SER A 118 1.55 -8.42 -14.87
C SER A 118 0.49 -7.36 -15.24
N GLY A 119 0.85 -6.34 -16.02
CA GLY A 119 -0.08 -5.27 -16.42
C GLY A 119 -0.08 -4.03 -15.54
N PHE A 120 0.80 -3.95 -14.54
CA PHE A 120 0.97 -2.74 -13.73
C PHE A 120 1.63 -1.61 -14.53
N LYS A 121 1.12 -0.38 -14.35
CA LYS A 121 1.77 0.86 -14.74
C LYS A 121 2.67 1.34 -13.59
N TYR A 122 3.97 1.09 -13.72
CA TYR A 122 4.95 1.44 -12.69
C TYR A 122 5.04 2.96 -12.46
N GLN A 123 5.01 3.38 -11.20
CA GLN A 123 5.25 4.76 -10.77
C GLN A 123 6.32 4.79 -9.67
N HIS A 124 7.44 5.46 -9.93
CA HIS A 124 8.53 5.58 -8.95
C HIS A 124 8.24 6.67 -7.92
N GLN A 125 8.87 6.63 -6.74
CA GLN A 125 8.84 7.74 -5.77
C GLN A 125 9.95 8.77 -5.97
N HIS A 126 10.83 8.61 -6.98
CA HIS A 126 12.00 9.48 -7.18
C HIS A 126 11.61 10.97 -7.22
N GLY A 127 12.43 11.81 -6.57
CA GLY A 127 12.22 13.25 -6.44
C GLY A 127 11.08 13.65 -5.51
N LEU A 128 10.41 12.69 -4.87
CA LEU A 128 9.32 12.93 -3.93
C LEU A 128 9.64 12.30 -2.57
N TRP A 129 9.70 13.14 -1.55
CA TRP A 129 9.99 12.72 -0.18
C TRP A 129 8.76 12.03 0.44
N ASN A 130 8.94 10.84 1.04
CA ASN A 130 7.87 10.05 1.67
C ASN A 130 6.69 9.68 0.74
N TYR A 131 7.00 9.34 -0.50
CA TYR A 131 6.01 8.94 -1.51
C TYR A 131 5.97 7.43 -1.78
N CYS A 132 6.57 6.59 -0.93
CA CYS A 132 6.54 5.14 -1.07
C CYS A 132 5.09 4.60 -1.06
N GLY A 133 4.26 5.02 -0.10
CA GLY A 133 2.84 4.65 0.00
C GLY A 133 2.04 5.07 -1.23
N PRO A 134 1.95 6.38 -1.56
CA PRO A 134 1.21 6.87 -2.72
C PRO A 134 1.66 6.25 -4.05
N SER A 135 2.97 6.10 -4.26
CA SER A 135 3.49 5.52 -5.51
C SER A 135 3.18 4.03 -5.63
N THR A 136 3.21 3.30 -4.50
CA THR A 136 2.82 1.89 -4.45
C THR A 136 1.33 1.75 -4.71
N LEU A 137 0.48 2.54 -4.06
CA LEU A 137 -0.97 2.48 -4.27
C LEU A 137 -1.35 2.82 -5.72
N ALA A 138 -0.78 3.87 -6.30
CA ALA A 138 -1.01 4.22 -7.70
C ALA A 138 -0.55 3.12 -8.68
N THR A 139 0.60 2.49 -8.40
CA THR A 139 1.08 1.33 -9.18
C THR A 139 0.13 0.16 -9.03
N THR A 140 -0.31 -0.16 -7.82
CA THR A 140 -1.22 -1.27 -7.53
C THR A 140 -2.59 -1.08 -8.18
N LEU A 141 -3.22 0.09 -8.04
CA LEU A 141 -4.53 0.40 -8.62
C LEU A 141 -4.56 0.29 -10.15
N SER A 142 -3.42 0.53 -10.82
CA SER A 142 -3.31 0.37 -12.26
C SER A 142 -3.58 -1.07 -12.75
N TYR A 143 -3.40 -2.08 -11.88
CA TYR A 143 -3.75 -3.47 -12.19
C TYR A 143 -5.26 -3.64 -12.45
N TRP A 144 -6.09 -2.87 -11.75
CA TRP A 144 -7.55 -2.83 -11.94
C TRP A 144 -7.98 -1.80 -13.00
N GLY A 145 -7.05 -1.25 -13.78
CA GLY A 145 -7.33 -0.30 -14.85
C GLY A 145 -7.55 1.14 -14.38
N TRP A 146 -7.30 1.45 -13.11
CA TRP A 146 -7.42 2.82 -12.59
C TRP A 146 -6.24 3.67 -13.10
N THR A 147 -6.54 4.87 -13.59
CA THR A 147 -5.55 5.79 -14.18
C THR A 147 -5.23 6.96 -13.26
N VAL A 148 -4.72 6.66 -12.06
CA VAL A 148 -4.37 7.65 -11.04
C VAL A 148 -2.87 7.93 -11.04
N ASP A 149 -2.47 9.18 -10.81
CA ASP A 149 -1.05 9.57 -10.67
C ASP A 149 -0.62 9.55 -9.20
N ARG A 150 0.62 9.14 -8.92
CA ARG A 150 1.20 9.15 -7.56
C ARG A 150 1.05 10.50 -6.85
N LEU A 151 1.06 11.62 -7.59
CA LEU A 151 0.89 12.97 -7.04
C LEU A 151 -0.54 13.23 -6.60
N GLU A 152 -1.53 12.75 -7.34
CA GLU A 152 -2.95 12.84 -6.99
C GLU A 152 -3.24 12.01 -5.73
N VAL A 153 -2.77 10.77 -5.72
CA VAL A 153 -2.84 9.91 -4.54
C VAL A 153 -2.17 10.61 -3.36
N GLY A 154 -0.93 11.06 -3.54
CA GLY A 154 -0.16 11.72 -2.47
C GLY A 154 -0.82 12.99 -1.94
N GLU A 155 -1.54 13.75 -2.78
CA GLU A 155 -2.30 14.92 -2.37
C GLU A 155 -3.52 14.56 -1.53
N TYR A 156 -4.20 13.45 -1.84
CA TYR A 156 -5.34 12.99 -1.04
C TYR A 156 -4.90 12.44 0.33
N ILE A 157 -3.99 11.46 0.34
CA ILE A 157 -3.65 10.76 1.59
C ILE A 157 -2.73 11.57 2.52
N ARG A 158 -1.81 12.38 1.97
CA ARG A 158 -0.91 13.20 2.80
C ARG A 158 -1.36 14.65 2.93
N GLY A 159 -2.35 15.08 2.14
CA GLY A 159 -2.65 16.49 1.93
C GLY A 159 -1.68 17.17 0.95
N SER A 160 -1.89 18.47 0.71
CA SER A 160 -1.01 19.33 -0.11
C SER A 160 0.47 19.08 0.19
N ARG A 161 1.33 19.23 -0.84
CA ARG A 161 2.81 19.14 -0.73
C ARG A 161 3.43 19.92 0.43
N SER A 162 2.68 20.85 1.04
CA SER A 162 3.05 21.64 2.21
C SER A 162 2.95 20.90 3.56
N ARG A 163 2.31 19.72 3.67
CA ARG A 163 2.49 18.82 4.83
C ARG A 163 3.86 18.13 4.68
N THR A 164 4.91 18.89 4.95
CA THR A 164 6.31 18.41 4.90
C THR A 164 6.71 17.60 6.13
N ASP A 165 5.90 17.66 7.17
CA ASP A 165 6.26 17.15 8.48
C ASP A 165 5.67 15.75 8.70
N ASP A 166 4.64 15.40 7.94
CA ASP A 166 4.07 14.05 7.91
C ASP A 166 4.93 13.12 7.05
N LYS A 167 5.54 12.16 7.75
CA LYS A 167 6.49 11.20 7.21
C LYS A 167 5.91 9.80 7.02
N ASN A 168 4.66 9.60 7.46
CA ASN A 168 4.05 8.30 7.43
C ASN A 168 2.93 8.26 6.39
N THR A 169 2.52 7.05 6.04
CA THR A 169 1.28 6.79 5.32
C THR A 169 0.63 5.65 6.05
N MET A 170 -0.50 5.93 6.69
CA MET A 170 -1.18 4.98 7.54
C MET A 170 -2.08 4.06 6.70
N PRO A 171 -2.29 2.80 7.09
CA PRO A 171 -3.15 1.88 6.34
C PRO A 171 -4.56 2.41 6.09
N TYR A 172 -5.14 3.14 7.05
CA TYR A 172 -6.48 3.71 6.92
C TYR A 172 -6.54 4.86 5.90
N GLU A 173 -5.44 5.57 5.68
CA GLU A 173 -5.34 6.61 4.64
C GLU A 173 -5.36 5.95 3.26
N LEU A 174 -4.61 4.86 3.09
CA LEU A 174 -4.64 4.09 1.84
C LEU A 174 -6.05 3.53 1.56
N GLN A 175 -6.72 3.02 2.59
CA GLN A 175 -8.10 2.53 2.50
C GLN A 175 -9.09 3.65 2.17
N SER A 176 -8.91 4.87 2.69
CA SER A 176 -9.87 5.95 2.42
C SER A 176 -9.79 6.50 1.00
N TYR A 177 -8.72 6.18 0.25
CA TYR A 177 -8.57 6.54 -1.16
C TYR A 177 -9.16 5.49 -2.11
N ALA A 178 -9.08 4.21 -1.76
CA ALA A 178 -9.35 3.06 -2.65
C ALA A 178 -10.47 2.17 -2.10
#